data_AF-A0A7J4FI18-F1
#
_entry.id   AF-A0A7J4FI18-F1
#
_cell.length_a   1.000
_cell.length_b   1.000
_cell.length_c   1.000
_cell.angle_alpha   90.00
_cell.angle_beta   90.00
_cell.angle_gamma   90.00
#
_symmetry.space_group_name_H-M   'P 1'
#
loop_
_entity.id
_entity.type
_entity.pdbx_description
1 polymer ?
#
loop_
_entity_poly.entity_id
_entity_poly.type
_entity_poly.pdbx_seq_one_letter_code
_entity_poly.pdbx_strand_id
1 'polypeptide(L)'
;LLKYEDLFVFPRWLSKSEPCWFAFPLTVKKDAPFTRKEIVKWLTRRKIEAKMIFSGNILKHPAYRGIRCRLAQDLTNSNYIMWNSFFVGIYPGLTEEKIEYILEAFRIFIRKNR
;
A
#
# COMPACT_ATOMS: atom_id res chain seq x y z
N LEU A 1 -13.23 -2.74 3.46
CA LEU A 1 -12.11 -2.83 4.43
C LEU A 1 -12.11 -1.74 5.51
N LEU A 2 -13.01 -0.74 5.46
CA LEU A 2 -13.00 0.43 6.36
C LEU A 2 -12.99 0.09 7.87
N LYS A 3 -13.60 -1.02 8.28
CA LYS A 3 -13.53 -1.50 9.67
C LYS A 3 -12.12 -1.85 10.20
N TYR A 4 -11.10 -1.82 9.34
CA TYR A 4 -9.70 -2.09 9.66
C TYR A 4 -8.84 -0.81 9.63
N GLU A 5 -9.45 0.35 9.88
CA GLU A 5 -8.76 1.65 9.99
C GLU A 5 -7.74 1.70 11.13
N ASP A 6 -7.84 0.83 12.13
CA ASP A 6 -6.83 0.63 13.17
C ASP A 6 -5.54 -0.01 12.63
N LEU A 7 -5.63 -0.77 11.54
CA LEU A 7 -4.50 -1.50 10.94
C LEU A 7 -3.91 -0.81 9.72
N PHE A 8 -4.73 -0.07 8.96
CA PHE A 8 -4.32 0.57 7.72
C PHE A 8 -4.61 2.07 7.70
N VAL A 9 -3.77 2.81 6.99
CA VAL A 9 -4.12 4.12 6.45
C VAL A 9 -4.68 3.91 5.05
N PHE A 10 -5.93 4.32 4.84
CA PHE A 10 -6.64 4.27 3.56
C PHE A 10 -6.44 5.57 2.75
N PRO A 11 -6.62 5.53 1.42
CA PRO A 11 -6.57 6.72 0.60
C PRO A 11 -7.62 7.74 1.06
N ARG A 12 -7.20 9.00 1.12
CA ARG A 12 -8.07 10.16 1.33
C ARG A 12 -7.87 11.12 0.17
N TRP A 13 -8.91 11.81 -0.21
CA TRP A 13 -8.89 12.80 -1.26
C TRP A 13 -9.58 14.08 -0.77
N LEU A 14 -9.30 15.19 -1.45
CA LEU A 14 -9.85 16.49 -1.09
C LEU A 14 -11.30 16.59 -1.57
N SER A 15 -12.13 17.39 -0.88
CA SER A 15 -13.55 17.54 -1.23
C SER A 15 -13.79 18.04 -2.65
N LYS A 16 -12.83 18.79 -3.22
CA LYS A 16 -12.88 19.30 -4.60
C LYS A 16 -12.25 18.36 -5.63
N SER A 17 -12.00 17.09 -5.30
CA SER A 17 -11.34 16.13 -6.19
C SER A 17 -12.21 14.92 -6.47
N GLU A 18 -12.21 14.50 -7.74
CA GLU A 18 -12.83 13.26 -8.23
C GLU A 18 -11.73 12.33 -8.78
N PRO A 19 -11.08 11.54 -7.90
CA PRO A 19 -9.95 10.73 -8.31
C PRO A 19 -10.36 9.57 -9.24
N CYS A 20 -9.81 9.57 -10.45
CA CYS A 20 -9.77 8.38 -11.31
C CYS A 20 -8.60 7.49 -10.87
N TRP A 21 -8.90 6.46 -10.08
CA TRP A 21 -7.85 5.68 -9.42
C TRP A 21 -7.13 4.72 -10.35
N PHE A 22 -5.81 4.82 -10.40
CA PHE A 22 -4.93 3.85 -11.06
C PHE A 22 -4.84 2.52 -10.29
N ALA A 23 -4.76 2.61 -8.96
CA ALA A 23 -4.62 1.48 -8.04
C ALA A 23 -5.18 1.87 -6.68
N PHE A 24 -5.39 0.88 -5.80
CA PHE A 24 -5.84 1.10 -4.43
C PHE A 24 -4.65 1.03 -3.46
N PRO A 25 -4.12 2.18 -2.99
CA PRO A 25 -2.98 2.21 -2.09
C PRO A 25 -3.40 1.89 -0.65
N LEU A 26 -2.52 1.20 0.08
CA LEU A 26 -2.68 0.85 1.49
C LEU A 26 -1.36 1.12 2.19
N THR A 27 -1.42 1.68 3.41
CA THR A 27 -0.25 1.78 4.29
C THR A 27 -0.51 1.04 5.57
N VAL A 28 0.33 0.06 5.89
CA VAL A 28 0.26 -0.65 7.19
C VAL A 28 0.66 0.32 8.30
N LYS A 29 -0.14 0.41 9.37
CA LYS A 29 0.18 1.25 10.53
C LYS A 29 1.33 0.64 11.33
N LYS A 30 2.13 1.50 12.00
CA LYS A 30 3.29 1.07 12.81
C LYS A 30 2.92 0.05 13.89
N ASP A 31 1.75 0.23 14.50
CA ASP A 31 1.26 -0.60 15.60
C ASP A 31 0.42 -1.80 15.12
N ALA A 32 0.34 -2.03 13.81
CA ALA A 32 -0.33 -3.21 13.28
C ALA A 32 0.46 -4.48 13.69
N PRO A 33 -0.23 -5.60 13.99
CA PRO A 33 0.40 -6.84 14.43
C PRO A 33 1.08 -7.62 13.29
N PHE A 34 1.26 -6.98 12.12
CA PHE A 34 1.93 -7.55 10.95
C PHE A 34 2.61 -6.44 10.17
N THR A 35 3.58 -6.82 9.36
CA THR A 35 4.33 -5.95 8.47
C THR A 35 3.73 -5.91 7.06
N ARG A 36 4.05 -4.85 6.30
CA ARG A 36 3.78 -4.80 4.85
C ARG A 36 4.29 -6.04 4.11
N LYS A 37 5.49 -6.53 4.48
CA LYS A 37 6.12 -7.69 3.83
C LYS A 37 5.26 -8.95 3.97
N GLU A 38 4.68 -9.16 5.15
CA GLU A 38 3.85 -10.34 5.43
C GLU A 38 2.55 -10.33 4.65
N ILE A 39 1.82 -9.22 4.66
CA ILE A 39 0.57 -9.12 3.90
C ILE A 39 0.80 -9.20 2.39
N VAL A 40 1.84 -8.54 1.86
CA VAL A 40 2.17 -8.64 0.43
C VAL A 40 2.50 -10.08 0.07
N LYS A 41 3.37 -10.75 0.85
CA LYS A 41 3.72 -12.16 0.62
C LYS A 41 2.48 -13.07 0.66
N TRP A 42 1.55 -12.80 1.58
CA TRP A 42 0.29 -13.52 1.68
C TRP A 42 -0.60 -13.36 0.44
N LEU A 43 -0.77 -12.12 -0.03
CA LEU A 43 -1.57 -11.80 -1.22
C LEU A 43 -0.94 -12.40 -2.48
N THR A 44 0.37 -12.26 -2.67
CA THR A 44 1.06 -12.79 -3.85
C THR A 44 1.02 -14.33 -3.90
N ARG A 45 1.10 -15.02 -2.76
CA ARG A 45 0.89 -16.48 -2.69
C ARG A 45 -0.52 -16.92 -3.13
N ARG A 46 -1.49 -16.01 -3.05
CA ARG A 46 -2.87 -16.18 -3.51
C ARG A 46 -3.11 -15.67 -4.93
N LYS A 47 -2.04 -15.44 -5.70
CA LYS A 47 -2.14 -14.89 -7.06
C LYS A 47 -2.82 -13.51 -7.11
N ILE A 48 -2.82 -12.78 -5.99
CA ILE A 48 -3.21 -11.37 -5.92
C ILE A 48 -1.94 -10.54 -6.03
N GLU A 49 -1.79 -9.81 -7.13
CA GLU A 49 -0.65 -8.93 -7.32
C GLU A 49 -0.74 -7.74 -6.34
N ALA A 50 0.36 -7.49 -5.63
CA ALA A 50 0.53 -6.34 -4.76
C ALA A 50 1.90 -5.72 -5.04
N LYS A 51 1.94 -4.42 -5.33
CA LYS A 51 3.16 -3.70 -5.72
C LYS A 51 3.51 -2.63 -4.72
N MET A 52 4.79 -2.30 -4.65
CA MET A 52 5.26 -1.20 -3.83
C MET A 52 4.95 0.13 -4.50
N ILE A 53 4.87 1.19 -3.70
CA ILE A 53 4.64 2.55 -4.20
C ILE A 53 5.91 3.01 -4.93
N PHE A 54 6.04 2.63 -6.20
CA PHE A 54 7.16 2.98 -7.08
C PHE A 54 8.52 2.81 -6.38
N SER A 55 9.35 3.86 -6.36
CA SER A 55 10.63 3.88 -5.63
C SER A 55 10.49 4.14 -4.13
N GLY A 56 9.30 4.47 -3.65
CA GLY A 56 9.03 4.91 -2.28
C GLY A 56 9.74 6.24 -2.00
N ASN A 57 10.94 6.17 -1.44
CA ASN A 57 11.84 7.31 -1.37
C ASN A 57 12.91 7.18 -2.45
N ILE A 58 12.79 7.97 -3.52
CA ILE A 58 13.69 7.93 -4.67
C ILE A 58 15.16 8.17 -4.30
N LEU A 59 15.44 8.96 -3.24
CA LEU A 59 16.82 9.22 -2.79
C LEU A 59 17.46 8.02 -2.10
N LYS A 60 16.68 7.00 -1.73
CA LYS A 60 17.19 5.71 -1.22
C LYS A 60 17.42 4.70 -2.33
N HIS A 61 16.98 4.98 -3.55
CA HIS A 61 17.19 4.11 -4.70
C HIS A 61 18.66 4.15 -5.15
N PRO A 62 19.30 3.01 -5.49
CA PRO A 62 20.73 2.96 -5.83
C PRO A 62 21.14 3.91 -6.97
N ALA A 63 20.28 4.09 -7.97
CA ALA A 63 20.55 5.00 -9.10
C ALA A 63 20.72 6.47 -8.71
N TYR A 64 20.24 6.87 -7.53
CA TYR A 64 20.29 8.24 -7.02
C TYR A 64 21.30 8.40 -5.87
N ARG A 65 22.15 7.40 -5.64
CA ARG A 65 23.20 7.48 -4.62
C ARG A 65 24.24 8.52 -5.02
N GLY A 66 24.53 9.45 -4.11
CA GLY A 66 25.59 10.46 -4.29
C GLY A 66 25.24 11.61 -5.25
N ILE A 67 23.99 11.71 -5.71
CA ILE A 67 23.56 12.86 -6.51
C ILE A 67 23.63 14.14 -5.68
N ARG A 68 23.92 15.26 -6.35
CA ARG A 68 23.67 16.58 -5.75
C ARG A 68 22.16 16.84 -5.80
N CYS A 69 21.54 16.98 -4.62
CA CYS A 69 20.14 17.34 -4.48
C CYS A 69 19.94 18.27 -3.28
N ARG A 70 18.79 18.92 -3.21
CA ARG A 70 18.38 19.74 -2.06
C ARG A 70 17.13 19.14 -1.44
N LEU A 71 17.08 19.18 -0.11
CA LEU A 71 15.90 18.84 0.67
C LEU A 71 15.40 20.10 1.35
N ALA A 72 14.15 20.49 1.08
CA ALA A 72 13.51 21.62 1.78
C ALA A 72 13.11 21.24 3.21
N GLN A 73 12.78 19.96 3.43
CA GLN A 73 12.34 19.38 4.70
C GLN A 73 12.78 17.92 4.77
N ASP A 74 12.53 17.27 5.92
CA ASP A 74 12.69 15.82 6.01
C ASP A 74 11.71 15.07 5.09
N LEU A 75 12.06 13.83 4.78
CA LEU A 75 11.24 12.94 3.95
C LEU A 75 10.54 11.88 4.79
N THR A 76 10.03 12.25 5.97
CA THR A 76 9.43 11.30 6.93
C THR A 76 8.32 10.46 6.29
N ASN A 77 7.40 11.10 5.56
CA ASN A 77 6.31 10.39 4.88
C ASN A 77 6.80 9.53 3.71
N SER A 78 7.77 10.00 2.92
CA SER A 78 8.34 9.19 1.83
C SER A 78 9.07 7.95 2.37
N ASN A 79 9.80 8.10 3.48
CA ASN A 79 10.43 6.98 4.18
C ASN A 79 9.36 6.01 4.71
N TYR A 80 8.29 6.53 5.29
CA TYR A 80 7.20 5.70 5.81
C TYR A 80 6.50 4.91 4.70
N ILE A 81 6.21 5.58 3.57
CA ILE A 81 5.62 4.96 2.38
C ILE A 81 6.50 3.85 1.82
N MET A 82 7.81 4.10 1.69
CA MET A 82 8.77 3.13 1.18
C MET A 82 8.75 1.80 1.96
N TRP A 83 8.58 1.87 3.28
CA TRP A 83 8.62 0.71 4.15
C TRP A 83 7.25 0.05 4.39
N ASN A 84 6.17 0.84 4.41
CA ASN A 84 4.88 0.40 4.94
C ASN A 84 3.75 0.42 3.91
N SER A 85 3.94 1.08 2.76
CA SER A 85 2.90 1.18 1.74
C SER A 85 3.10 0.22 0.57
N PHE A 86 1.96 -0.19 0.03
CA PHE A 86 1.82 -0.99 -1.18
C PHE A 86 0.48 -0.64 -1.84
N PHE A 87 0.21 -1.17 -3.03
CA PHE A 87 -1.09 -1.05 -3.67
C PHE A 87 -1.53 -2.38 -4.28
N VAL A 88 -2.84 -2.52 -4.44
CA VAL A 88 -3.48 -3.59 -5.23
C VAL A 88 -4.18 -2.98 -6.45
N GLY A 89 -4.32 -3.75 -7.52
CA GLY A 89 -4.98 -3.29 -8.73
C GLY A 89 -6.49 -3.11 -8.53
N ILE A 90 -7.06 -2.08 -9.17
CA ILE A 90 -8.51 -1.83 -9.26
C ILE A 90 -8.94 -1.47 -10.69
N TYR A 91 -8.26 -2.07 -11.67
CA TYR A 91 -8.53 -1.79 -13.07
C TYR A 91 -9.90 -2.35 -13.52
N PRO A 92 -10.52 -1.80 -14.59
CA PRO A 92 -11.89 -2.12 -14.98
C PRO A 92 -12.20 -3.60 -15.31
N GLY A 93 -11.18 -4.44 -15.54
CA GLY A 93 -11.38 -5.87 -15.83
C GLY A 93 -11.49 -6.77 -14.59
N LEU A 94 -11.54 -6.19 -13.39
CA LEU A 94 -11.87 -6.92 -12.17
C LEU A 94 -13.38 -7.15 -12.08
N THR A 95 -13.77 -8.42 -12.13
CA THR A 95 -15.15 -8.84 -11.86
C THR A 95 -15.44 -8.78 -10.37
N GLU A 96 -16.71 -8.73 -10.00
CA GLU A 96 -17.16 -8.78 -8.60
C GLU A 96 -16.57 -9.99 -7.85
N GLU A 97 -16.52 -11.15 -8.51
CA GLU A 97 -15.94 -12.38 -7.94
C GLU A 97 -14.45 -12.22 -7.64
N LYS A 98 -13.68 -11.55 -8.51
CA LYS A 98 -12.25 -11.26 -8.27
C LYS A 98 -12.09 -10.27 -7.12
N ILE A 99 -12.98 -9.27 -7.03
CA ILE A 99 -12.97 -8.29 -5.94
C ILE A 99 -13.25 -9.00 -4.62
N GLU A 100 -14.28 -9.85 -4.55
CA GLU A 100 -14.62 -10.59 -3.34
C GLU A 100 -13.52 -11.57 -2.94
N TYR A 101 -12.86 -12.23 -3.90
CA TYR A 101 -11.67 -13.04 -3.63
C TYR A 101 -10.54 -12.23 -2.98
N ILE A 102 -10.28 -11.01 -3.48
CA ILE A 102 -9.30 -10.10 -2.89
C ILE A 102 -9.72 -9.73 -1.47
N LEU A 103 -10.96 -9.30 -1.28
CA LEU A 103 -11.48 -8.89 0.03
C LEU A 103 -11.40 -10.04 1.04
N GLU A 104 -11.75 -11.25 0.65
CA GLU A 104 -11.67 -12.43 1.51
C GLU A 104 -10.23 -12.79 1.87
N ALA A 105 -9.29 -12.67 0.92
CA ALA A 105 -7.86 -12.84 1.22
C ALA A 105 -7.36 -11.84 2.27
N PHE A 106 -7.81 -10.58 2.23
CA PHE A 106 -7.53 -9.59 3.28
C PHE A 106 -8.17 -9.98 4.62
N ARG A 107 -9.45 -10.35 4.64
CA ARG A 107 -10.17 -10.72 5.87
C ARG A 107 -9.53 -11.93 6.55
N ILE A 108 -9.18 -12.97 5.80
CA ILE A 108 -8.50 -14.16 6.35
C ILE A 108 -7.13 -13.80 6.91
N PHE A 109 -6.35 -13.00 6.19
CA PHE A 109 -5.04 -12.56 6.67
C PHE A 109 -5.15 -11.83 8.00
N ILE A 110 -6.04 -10.83 8.05
CA ILE A 110 -6.22 -10.00 9.24
C ILE A 110 -6.69 -10.86 10.41
N ARG A 111 -7.67 -11.76 10.21
CA ARG A 111 -8.15 -12.66 11.27
C ARG A 111 -7.05 -13.56 11.85
N LYS A 112 -6.07 -13.98 11.03
CA LYS A 112 -4.97 -14.85 11.47
C LYS A 112 -3.86 -14.14 12.24
N ASN A 113 -3.76 -12.82 12.08
CA ASN A 113 -2.68 -12.01 12.65
C ASN A 113 -3.21 -10.96 13.62
N ARG A 114 -4.51 -10.98 13.94
CA ARG A 114 -5.10 -10.17 15.00
C ARG A 114 -5.09 -10.91 16.32
#